data_AF-A0A0C6EFP5-F1
#
_entry.id   AF-A0A0C6EFP5-F1
#
_cell.length_a   1.000
_cell.length_b   1.000
_cell.length_c   1.000
_cell.angle_alpha   90.00
_cell.angle_beta   90.00
_cell.angle_gamma   90.00
#
_symmetry.space_group_name_H-M   'P 1'
#
loop_
_entity.id
_entity.type
_entity.pdbx_description
1 polymer ?
#
loop_
_entity_poly.entity_id
_entity_poly.type
_entity_poly.pdbx_seq_one_letter_code
_entity_poly.pdbx_strand_id
1 'polypeptide(L)'
;MFWIGLLAGAVIALVANRLVQKGVFTKWYEWLLGGLGVLALFATGQHYFSSLRENEPQSAWMGALIFGIIALILLGVAWQLSVRKTRKA
;
A
#
# COMPACT_ATOMS: atom_id res chain seq x y z
N MET A 1 -18.47 6.96 -8.53
CA MET A 1 -17.54 5.85 -8.25
C MET A 1 -16.35 5.79 -9.22
N PHE A 2 -16.44 6.31 -10.45
CA PHE A 2 -15.37 6.26 -11.46
C PHE A 2 -14.07 7.02 -11.07
N TRP A 3 -14.18 8.18 -10.42
CA TRP A 3 -13.02 9.02 -10.10
C TRP A 3 -12.18 8.57 -8.90
N ILE A 4 -12.68 7.65 -8.08
CA ILE A 4 -11.99 7.23 -6.85
C ILE A 4 -10.69 6.50 -7.16
N GLY A 5 -10.69 5.64 -8.18
CA GLY A 5 -9.46 4.98 -8.65
C GLY A 5 -8.46 5.97 -9.24
N LEU A 6 -8.94 6.99 -9.95
CA LEU A 6 -8.08 8.03 -10.54
C LEU A 6 -7.46 8.93 -9.47
N LEU A 7 -8.24 9.34 -8.47
CA LEU A 7 -7.74 10.08 -7.31
C LEU A 7 -6.73 9.25 -6.50
N ALA A 8 -7.03 7.98 -6.25
CA ALA A 8 -6.10 7.08 -5.55
C ALA A 8 -4.80 6.92 -6.36
N GLY A 9 -4.88 6.70 -7.66
CA GLY A 9 -3.73 6.61 -8.55
C GLY A 9 -2.89 7.90 -8.56
N ALA A 10 -3.54 9.07 -8.62
CA ALA A 10 -2.86 10.36 -8.57
C ALA A 10 -2.10 10.55 -7.24
N VAL A 11 -2.72 10.22 -6.11
CA VAL A 11 -2.08 10.28 -4.79
C VAL A 11 -0.89 9.32 -4.72
N ILE A 12 -1.06 8.08 -5.18
CA ILE A 12 0.03 7.08 -5.21
C ILE A 12 1.19 7.56 -6.09
N ALA A 13 0.90 8.12 -7.27
CA ALA A 13 1.92 8.63 -8.19
C ALA A 13 2.68 9.82 -7.59
N LEU A 14 1.99 10.76 -6.91
CA LEU A 14 2.62 11.88 -6.23
C LEU A 14 3.55 11.41 -5.11
N VAL A 15 3.10 10.45 -4.29
CA VAL A 15 3.90 9.86 -3.22
C VAL A 15 5.10 9.13 -3.82
N ALA A 16 4.90 8.29 -4.83
CA ALA A 16 5.98 7.57 -5.50
C ALA A 16 7.03 8.53 -6.07
N ASN A 17 6.62 9.59 -6.76
CA ASN A 17 7.54 10.59 -7.31
C ASN A 17 8.37 11.28 -6.21
N ARG A 18 7.75 11.63 -5.08
CA ARG A 18 8.48 12.18 -3.92
C ARG A 18 9.49 11.19 -3.34
N LEU A 19 9.17 9.89 -3.33
CA LEU A 19 10.08 8.84 -2.85
C LEU A 19 11.25 8.61 -3.81
N VAL A 20 11.02 8.70 -5.13
CA VAL A 20 12.08 8.69 -6.16
C VAL A 20 13.01 9.88 -5.96
N GLN A 21 12.46 11.10 -5.87
CA GLN A 21 13.25 12.34 -5.72
C GLN A 21 14.14 12.33 -4.48
N LYS A 22 13.67 11.71 -3.40
CA LYS A 22 14.43 11.58 -2.14
C LYS A 22 15.40 10.39 -2.13
N GLY A 23 15.42 9.56 -3.17
CA GLY A 23 16.27 8.37 -3.23
C GLY A 23 15.97 7.34 -2.12
N VAL A 24 14.73 7.32 -1.62
CA VAL A 24 14.30 6.46 -0.50
C VAL A 24 14.34 5.00 -0.92
N PHE A 25 13.89 4.70 -2.14
CA PHE A 25 13.95 3.37 -2.75
C PHE A 25 14.91 3.40 -3.94
N THR A 26 15.93 2.55 -3.88
CA THR A 26 17.02 2.49 -4.87
C THR A 26 17.22 1.12 -5.48
N LYS A 27 16.81 0.07 -4.77
CA LYS A 27 16.85 -1.29 -5.28
C LYS A 27 15.47 -1.67 -5.79
N TRP A 28 15.44 -2.48 -6.84
CA TRP A 28 14.19 -2.92 -7.48
C TRP A 28 13.24 -3.63 -6.50
N TYR A 29 13.77 -4.38 -5.53
CA TYR A 29 12.96 -5.10 -4.55
C TYR A 29 12.26 -4.16 -3.56
N GLU A 30 12.83 -2.99 -3.26
CA GLU A 30 12.20 -2.00 -2.39
C GLU A 30 10.95 -1.42 -3.08
N TRP A 31 11.05 -1.18 -4.39
CA TRP A 31 9.92 -0.77 -5.23
C TRP A 31 8.85 -1.86 -5.35
N LEU A 32 9.25 -3.12 -5.49
CA LEU A 32 8.32 -4.24 -5.54
C LEU A 32 7.56 -4.42 -4.21
N LEU A 33 8.27 -4.44 -3.08
CA LEU A 33 7.65 -4.58 -1.75
C LEU A 33 6.75 -3.38 -1.42
N GLY A 34 7.24 -2.16 -1.68
CA GLY A 34 6.46 -0.93 -1.49
C GLY A 34 5.20 -0.91 -2.37
N GLY A 35 5.35 -1.25 -3.66
CA GLY A 35 4.24 -1.28 -4.61
C GLY A 35 3.18 -2.32 -4.26
N LEU A 36 3.59 -3.55 -3.95
CA LEU A 36 2.67 -4.61 -3.51
C LEU A 36 1.99 -4.26 -2.19
N GLY A 37 2.71 -3.63 -1.26
CA GLY A 37 2.14 -3.14 -0.01
C GLY A 37 1.06 -2.08 -0.21
N VAL A 38 1.30 -1.11 -1.11
CA VAL A 38 0.30 -0.09 -1.46
C VAL A 38 -0.91 -0.72 -2.17
N LEU A 39 -0.69 -1.66 -3.09
CA LEU A 39 -1.78 -2.37 -3.77
C LEU A 39 -2.63 -3.18 -2.78
N ALA A 40 -2.00 -3.88 -1.83
CA ALA A 40 -2.71 -4.62 -0.78
C ALA A 40 -3.51 -3.66 0.13
N LEU A 41 -2.96 -2.49 0.46
CA LEU A 41 -3.66 -1.47 1.24
C LEU A 41 -4.89 -0.94 0.49
N PHE A 42 -4.75 -0.69 -0.81
CA PHE A 42 -5.85 -0.27 -1.66
C PHE A 42 -6.94 -1.35 -1.76
N ALA A 43 -6.53 -2.62 -1.94
CA ALA A 43 -7.42 -3.77 -1.96
C ALA A 43 -8.20 -3.94 -0.64
N THR A 44 -7.56 -3.68 0.50
CA THR A 44 -8.20 -3.68 1.83
C THR A 44 -9.40 -2.74 1.85
N GLY A 45 -9.21 -1.48 1.42
CA GLY A 45 -10.29 -0.50 1.37
C GLY A 45 -11.39 -0.89 0.38
N GLN A 46 -11.01 -1.27 -0.84
CA GLN A 46 -11.98 -1.71 -1.87
C GLN A 46 -12.84 -2.88 -1.40
N HIS A 47 -12.22 -3.93 -0.86
CA HIS A 47 -12.92 -5.11 -0.38
C HIS A 47 -13.85 -4.76 0.80
N TYR A 48 -13.36 -4.01 1.78
CA TYR A 48 -14.15 -3.62 2.95
C TYR A 48 -15.42 -2.86 2.57
N PHE A 49 -15.30 -1.81 1.75
CA PHE A 49 -16.45 -1.00 1.34
C PHE A 49 -17.39 -1.76 0.38
N SER A 50 -16.88 -2.68 -0.44
CA SER A 50 -17.71 -3.51 -1.29
C SER A 50 -18.55 -4.48 -0.45
N SER A 51 -17.92 -5.21 0.48
CA SER A 51 -18.62 -6.16 1.35
C SER A 51 -19.66 -5.49 2.25
N LEU A 52 -19.40 -4.27 2.75
CA LEU A 52 -20.39 -3.51 3.51
C LEU A 52 -21.62 -3.12 2.68
N ARG A 53 -21.45 -2.81 1.39
CA ARG A 53 -22.59 -2.52 0.48
C ARG A 53 -23.43 -3.76 0.20
N GLU A 54 -22.81 -4.93 0.29
CA GLU A 54 -23.47 -6.23 0.12
C GLU A 54 -24.07 -6.77 1.44
N ASN A 55 -24.06 -5.99 2.52
CA ASN A 55 -24.49 -6.40 3.87
C ASN A 55 -23.75 -7.62 4.42
N GLU A 56 -22.48 -7.78 4.05
CA GLU A 56 -21.59 -8.87 4.49
C GLU A 56 -20.51 -8.35 5.44
N PRO A 57 -20.85 -7.95 6.68
CA PRO A 57 -19.91 -7.30 7.60
C PRO A 57 -18.78 -8.23 8.03
N GLN A 58 -19.03 -9.53 8.15
CA GLN A 58 -17.99 -10.50 8.50
C GLN A 58 -16.93 -10.59 7.40
N SER A 59 -17.36 -10.64 6.13
CA SER A 59 -16.46 -10.63 4.97
C SER A 59 -15.65 -9.33 4.89
N ALA A 60 -16.29 -8.19 5.18
CA ALA A 60 -15.63 -6.89 5.23
C ALA A 60 -14.44 -6.91 6.21
N TRP A 61 -14.68 -7.30 7.46
CA TRP A 61 -13.64 -7.36 8.49
C TRP A 61 -12.57 -8.39 8.20
N MET A 62 -12.94 -9.57 7.69
CA MET A 62 -11.97 -10.62 7.37
C MET A 62 -11.05 -10.21 6.21
N GLY A 63 -11.61 -9.63 5.15
CA GLY A 63 -10.85 -9.07 4.04
C GLY A 63 -9.92 -7.95 4.50
N ALA A 64 -10.41 -7.04 5.35
CA ALA A 64 -9.60 -5.97 5.89
C ALA A 64 -8.43 -6.49 6.76
N LEU A 65 -8.64 -7.53 7.57
CA LEU A 65 -7.56 -8.16 8.34
C LEU A 65 -6.54 -8.81 7.41
N ILE A 66 -6.97 -9.63 6.45
CA ILE A 66 -6.06 -10.37 5.56
C ILE A 66 -5.24 -9.40 4.71
N PHE A 67 -5.89 -8.54 3.93
CA PHE A 67 -5.20 -7.61 3.04
C PHE A 67 -4.46 -6.53 3.82
N GLY A 68 -5.00 -6.07 4.95
CA GLY A 68 -4.39 -5.05 5.79
C GLY A 68 -3.11 -5.55 6.47
N ILE A 69 -3.10 -6.77 7.00
CA ILE A 69 -1.90 -7.37 7.58
C ILE A 69 -0.82 -7.56 6.52
N ILE A 70 -1.17 -8.08 5.33
CA ILE A 70 -0.23 -8.21 4.22
C ILE A 70 0.38 -6.84 3.84
N ALA A 71 -0.46 -5.81 3.73
CA ALA A 71 -0.01 -4.46 3.44
C ALA A 71 0.96 -3.92 4.50
N LEU A 72 0.62 -4.07 5.79
CA LEU A 72 1.46 -3.62 6.90
C LEU A 72 2.82 -4.33 6.92
N ILE A 73 2.85 -5.64 6.67
CA ILE A 73 4.11 -6.41 6.62
C ILE A 73 4.98 -5.91 5.46
N LEU A 74 4.43 -5.84 4.24
CA LEU A 74 5.19 -5.45 3.06
C LEU A 74 5.73 -4.02 3.16
N LEU A 75 4.89 -3.07 3.59
CA LEU A 75 5.28 -1.68 3.78
C LEU A 75 6.27 -1.52 4.94
N GLY A 76 6.07 -2.25 6.04
CA GLY A 76 6.98 -2.27 7.18
C GLY A 76 8.38 -2.76 6.81
N VAL A 77 8.46 -3.85 6.02
CA VAL A 77 9.73 -4.38 5.52
C VAL A 77 10.38 -3.38 4.54
N ALA A 78 9.62 -2.85 3.58
CA ALA A 78 10.14 -1.86 2.63
C ALA A 78 10.69 -0.62 3.34
N TRP A 79 9.98 -0.12 4.37
CA TRP A 79 10.41 0.98 5.21
C TRP A 79 11.69 0.64 5.99
N GLN A 80 11.74 -0.53 6.62
CA GLN A 80 12.89 -0.98 7.40
C GLN A 80 14.16 -1.07 6.55
N LEU A 81 14.04 -1.59 5.32
CA LEU A 81 15.14 -1.66 4.35
C LEU A 81 15.66 -0.27 4.00
N SER A 82 14.75 0.67 3.73
CA SER A 82 15.10 2.05 3.40
C SER A 82 15.78 2.79 4.57
N VAL A 83 15.23 2.70 5.79
CA VAL A 83 15.80 3.39 6.97
C VAL A 83 17.15 2.81 7.37
N ARG A 84 17.32 1.48 7.33
CA ARG A 84 18.59 0.83 7.64
C ARG A 84 19.69 1.23 6.66
N LYS A 85 19.34 1.51 5.41
CA LYS A 85 20.27 2.00 4.40
C LYS A 85 20.78 3.40 4.73
N THR A 86 19.89 4.34 5.06
CA THR A 86 20.27 5.71 5.46
C THR A 86 21.13 5.79 6.73
N ARG A 87 21.11 4.77 7.60
CA ARG A 87 21.99 4.71 8.78
C ARG A 87 23.39 4.17 8.51
N LYS A 88 23.60 3.52 7.36
CA LYS A 88 24.89 2.92 6.96
C LYS A 88 25.68 3.78 5.98
N ALA A 89 25.05 4.80 5.39
CA ALA A 89 25.67 5.83 4.57
C ALA A 89 26.08 7.01 5.45
#